data_AF-A0A7U9XMJ5-F1
#
_entry.id   AF-A0A7U9XMJ5-F1
#
_cell.length_a   1.000
_cell.length_b   1.000
_cell.length_c   1.000
_cell.angle_alpha   90.00
_cell.angle_beta   90.00
_cell.angle_gamma   90.00
#
_symmetry.space_group_name_H-M   'P 1'
#
loop_
_entity.id
_entity.type
_entity.pdbx_description
1 polymer ?
#
loop_
_entity_poly.entity_id
_entity_poly.type
_entity_poly.pdbx_seq_one_letter_code
_entity_poly.pdbx_strand_id
1 'polypeptide(L)'
;MLGRGDRLTARMMVWDGMKAAMRLQLYMEGKYPPHDKWLVRTLQESGVGRRVLGYLERAERGLAASEPDVSGISGELEALGRFFARELYGLDLISDVDPYLDAHSQELLYKASLAGKSDRELAQEIASLEFEAFDKVQNEGGRASCQNDWDTFSIMRKSQYLTWNRSMLLQYLYDFHREYERGHNLIEEKYGRMMESTAPERYEEMKGRFPQLTEEKRRIIEEICGLQVKWMEDFAAQYPALAGNARNIHTREDTAFNTSYETYLRGELGTYSDKMLELYGRYIVTYAREGGNPAHDIMRNSVEMYGYGSLEEAEKGVKRG
;
A
#
# COMPACT_ATOMS: atom_id res chain seq x y z
N MET A 1 -31.98 -9.72 15.83
CA MET A 1 -33.36 -9.20 15.81
C MET A 1 -34.35 -10.31 15.46
N LEU A 2 -34.26 -10.93 14.27
CA LEU A 2 -35.15 -12.02 13.87
C LEU A 2 -35.16 -13.23 14.83
N GLY A 3 -34.00 -13.69 15.30
CA GLY A 3 -33.92 -14.80 16.27
C GLY A 3 -34.52 -14.49 17.65
N ARG A 4 -34.90 -13.24 17.93
CA ARG A 4 -35.57 -12.82 19.18
C ARG A 4 -37.04 -12.42 18.95
N GLY A 5 -37.58 -12.66 17.74
CA GLY A 5 -38.95 -12.30 17.38
C GLY A 5 -39.16 -10.84 16.97
N ASP A 6 -38.14 -9.98 17.02
CA ASP A 6 -38.23 -8.57 16.63
C ASP A 6 -38.15 -8.42 15.10
N ARG A 7 -39.30 -8.59 14.45
CA ARG A 7 -39.44 -8.53 12.99
C ARG A 7 -39.42 -7.12 12.43
N LEU A 8 -40.01 -6.15 13.14
CA LEU A 8 -40.11 -4.78 12.65
C LEU A 8 -38.71 -4.15 12.53
N THR A 9 -37.92 -4.21 13.60
CA THR A 9 -36.57 -3.64 13.61
C THR A 9 -35.67 -4.35 12.60
N ALA A 10 -35.79 -5.69 12.48
CA ALA A 10 -35.05 -6.44 11.47
C ALA A 10 -35.35 -5.95 10.05
N ARG A 11 -36.63 -5.71 9.73
CA ARG A 11 -37.04 -5.18 8.42
C ARG A 11 -36.49 -3.79 8.16
N MET A 12 -36.54 -2.91 9.15
CA MET A 12 -36.00 -1.55 9.04
C MET A 12 -34.49 -1.57 8.74
N MET A 13 -33.72 -2.36 9.50
CA MET A 13 -32.26 -2.43 9.35
C MET A 13 -31.84 -3.04 8.00
N VAL A 14 -32.54 -4.07 7.54
CA VAL A 14 -32.28 -4.64 6.20
C VAL A 14 -32.57 -3.60 5.11
N TRP A 15 -33.68 -2.84 5.20
CA TRP A 15 -33.98 -1.77 4.26
C TRP A 15 -32.96 -0.64 4.23
N ASP A 16 -32.46 -0.22 5.39
CA ASP A 16 -31.38 0.75 5.45
C ASP A 16 -30.10 0.21 4.80
N GLY A 17 -29.76 -1.06 5.07
CA GLY A 17 -28.66 -1.76 4.43
C GLY A 17 -28.82 -1.86 2.90
N MET A 18 -30.02 -2.16 2.40
CA MET A 18 -30.29 -2.25 0.96
C MET A 18 -30.13 -0.89 0.27
N LYS A 19 -30.62 0.19 0.88
CA LYS A 19 -30.39 1.55 0.38
C LYS A 19 -28.91 1.90 0.34
N ALA A 20 -28.18 1.58 1.42
CA ALA A 20 -26.74 1.82 1.48
C ALA A 20 -25.98 1.03 0.40
N ALA A 21 -26.31 -0.25 0.19
CA ALA A 21 -25.73 -1.09 -0.85
C ALA A 21 -25.98 -0.52 -2.26
N MET A 22 -27.19 -0.06 -2.56
CA MET A 22 -27.49 0.57 -3.84
C MET A 22 -26.69 1.86 -4.06
N ARG A 23 -26.57 2.70 -3.02
CA ARG A 23 -25.77 3.92 -3.07
C ARG A 23 -24.28 3.62 -3.25
N LEU A 24 -23.76 2.64 -2.51
CA LEU A 24 -22.37 2.19 -2.63
C LEU A 24 -22.05 1.74 -4.06
N GLN A 25 -22.90 0.90 -4.66
CA GLN A 25 -22.73 0.47 -6.04
C GLN A 25 -22.66 1.67 -7.01
N LEU A 26 -23.51 2.68 -6.82
CA LEU A 26 -23.50 3.87 -7.68
C LEU A 26 -22.22 4.69 -7.48
N TYR A 27 -21.75 4.87 -6.25
CA TYR A 27 -20.46 5.53 -6.00
C TYR A 27 -19.29 4.81 -6.67
N MET A 28 -19.28 3.48 -6.63
CA MET A 28 -18.26 2.66 -7.30
C MET A 28 -18.32 2.75 -8.83
N GLU A 29 -19.49 3.07 -9.39
CA GLU A 29 -19.65 3.41 -10.81
C GLU A 29 -19.36 4.89 -11.12
N GLY A 30 -18.91 5.68 -10.14
CA GLY A 30 -18.66 7.12 -10.30
C GLY A 30 -19.93 7.96 -10.45
N LYS A 31 -21.09 7.45 -10.01
CA LYS A 31 -22.39 8.12 -10.09
C LYS A 31 -22.82 8.64 -8.73
N TYR A 32 -23.34 9.87 -8.71
CA TYR A 32 -24.01 10.38 -7.52
C TYR A 32 -25.38 9.69 -7.36
N PRO A 33 -25.69 9.09 -6.19
CA PRO A 33 -26.95 8.41 -6.00
C PRO A 33 -28.14 9.37 -6.11
N PRO A 34 -29.16 9.06 -6.92
CA PRO A 34 -30.36 9.86 -6.97
C PRO A 34 -31.19 9.68 -5.70
N HIS A 35 -32.28 10.44 -5.58
CA HIS A 35 -33.28 10.21 -4.56
C HIS A 35 -33.74 8.74 -4.53
N ASP A 36 -34.03 8.20 -3.34
CA ASP A 36 -34.28 6.76 -3.10
C ASP A 36 -35.28 6.12 -4.07
N LYS A 37 -36.31 6.88 -4.48
CA LYS A 37 -37.29 6.52 -5.52
C LYS A 37 -36.67 5.97 -6.81
N TRP A 38 -35.49 6.45 -7.19
CA TRP A 38 -34.85 6.14 -8.48
C TRP A 38 -33.67 5.17 -8.38
N LEU A 39 -33.28 4.73 -7.17
CA LEU A 39 -32.11 3.85 -6.99
C LEU A 39 -32.23 2.58 -7.82
N VAL A 40 -33.33 1.83 -7.67
CA VAL A 40 -33.54 0.56 -8.40
C VAL A 40 -33.48 0.78 -9.91
N ARG A 41 -34.20 1.78 -10.43
CA ARG A 41 -34.21 2.10 -11.86
C ARG A 41 -32.81 2.41 -12.37
N THR A 42 -32.02 3.15 -11.61
CA THR A 42 -30.66 3.55 -12.00
C THR A 42 -29.71 2.35 -12.01
N LEU A 43 -29.80 1.45 -11.02
CA LEU A 43 -28.97 0.23 -10.98
C LEU A 43 -29.31 -0.73 -12.13
N GLN A 44 -30.52 -0.71 -12.68
CA GLN A 44 -30.88 -1.55 -13.82
C GLN A 44 -30.11 -1.20 -15.10
N GLU A 45 -29.54 0.01 -15.19
CA GLU A 45 -28.82 0.49 -16.37
C GLU A 45 -27.47 -0.22 -16.57
N SER A 46 -26.86 -0.76 -15.51
CA SER A 46 -25.57 -1.46 -15.58
C SER A 46 -25.72 -2.96 -15.30
N GLY A 47 -24.81 -3.77 -15.87
CA GLY A 47 -24.77 -5.21 -15.60
C GLY A 47 -24.46 -5.52 -14.14
N VAL A 48 -23.56 -4.73 -13.54
CA VAL A 48 -23.15 -4.87 -12.14
C VAL A 48 -24.28 -4.42 -11.20
N GLY A 49 -24.96 -3.32 -11.50
CA GLY A 49 -26.12 -2.86 -10.76
C GLY A 49 -27.27 -3.88 -10.76
N ARG A 50 -27.57 -4.52 -11.91
CA ARG A 50 -28.54 -5.64 -11.95
C ARG A 50 -28.12 -6.83 -11.08
N ARG A 51 -26.82 -7.12 -10.99
CA ARG A 51 -26.30 -8.18 -10.12
C ARG A 51 -26.51 -7.84 -8.64
N VAL A 52 -26.20 -6.61 -8.23
CA VAL A 52 -26.47 -6.09 -6.87
C VAL A 52 -27.95 -6.19 -6.55
N LEU A 53 -28.83 -5.72 -7.44
CA LEU A 53 -30.27 -5.84 -7.28
C LEU A 53 -30.72 -7.30 -7.10
N GLY A 54 -30.11 -8.25 -7.81
CA GLY A 54 -30.42 -9.67 -7.64
C GLY A 54 -30.17 -10.19 -6.22
N TYR A 55 -29.08 -9.78 -5.55
CA TYR A 55 -28.85 -10.11 -4.13
C TYR A 55 -29.92 -9.49 -3.23
N LEU A 56 -30.22 -8.20 -3.46
CA LEU A 56 -31.19 -7.44 -2.68
C LEU A 56 -32.61 -8.03 -2.82
N GLU A 57 -33.06 -8.36 -4.02
CA GLU A 57 -34.36 -8.97 -4.27
C GLU A 57 -34.49 -10.35 -3.62
N ARG A 58 -33.42 -11.15 -3.57
CA ARG A 58 -33.45 -12.45 -2.87
C ARG A 58 -33.54 -12.27 -1.36
N ALA A 59 -32.78 -11.34 -0.78
CA ALA A 59 -32.87 -11.01 0.64
C ALA A 59 -34.25 -10.44 1.01
N GLU A 60 -34.85 -9.63 0.14
CA GLU A 60 -36.20 -9.06 0.32
C GLU A 60 -37.26 -10.16 0.37
N ARG A 61 -37.23 -11.08 -0.60
CA ARG A 61 -38.18 -12.20 -0.64
C ARG A 61 -38.10 -13.06 0.61
N GLY A 62 -36.88 -13.34 1.10
CA GLY A 62 -36.68 -14.07 2.35
C GLY A 62 -37.26 -13.35 3.56
N LEU A 63 -37.19 -12.01 3.58
CA LEU A 63 -37.71 -11.16 4.66
C LEU A 63 -39.24 -10.96 4.61
N ALA A 64 -39.81 -10.96 3.41
CA ALA A 64 -41.24 -10.83 3.15
C ALA A 64 -42.03 -12.12 3.44
N ALA A 65 -41.36 -13.28 3.45
CA ALA A 65 -41.96 -14.57 3.74
C ALA A 65 -42.65 -14.60 5.13
N SER A 66 -43.75 -15.38 5.22
CA SER A 66 -44.50 -15.58 6.47
C SER A 66 -43.62 -16.11 7.61
N GLU A 67 -42.66 -16.97 7.24
CA GLU A 67 -41.55 -17.42 8.07
C GLU A 67 -40.24 -16.94 7.42
N PRO A 68 -39.58 -15.91 7.97
CA PRO A 68 -38.34 -15.39 7.43
C PRO A 68 -37.24 -16.45 7.40
N ASP A 69 -36.67 -16.66 6.22
CA ASP A 69 -35.48 -17.50 6.05
C ASP A 69 -34.24 -16.73 6.50
N VAL A 70 -33.98 -16.75 7.81
CA VAL A 70 -32.83 -16.05 8.41
C VAL A 70 -31.52 -16.49 7.77
N SER A 71 -31.38 -17.79 7.51
CA SER A 71 -30.15 -18.35 6.93
C SER A 71 -29.96 -17.89 5.48
N GLY A 72 -31.01 -17.93 4.67
CA GLY A 72 -30.98 -17.45 3.29
C GLY A 72 -30.71 -15.95 3.19
N ILE A 73 -31.38 -15.14 4.02
CA ILE A 73 -31.14 -13.69 4.07
C ILE A 73 -29.68 -13.40 4.44
N SER A 74 -29.16 -14.02 5.51
CA SER A 74 -27.77 -13.85 5.91
C SER A 74 -26.79 -14.27 4.81
N GLY A 75 -27.05 -15.38 4.13
CA GLY A 75 -26.23 -15.85 3.01
C GLY A 75 -26.20 -14.88 1.83
N GLU A 76 -27.34 -14.29 1.45
CA GLU A 76 -27.40 -13.29 0.39
C GLU A 76 -26.67 -11.99 0.77
N LEU A 77 -26.82 -11.54 2.02
CA LEU A 77 -26.15 -10.34 2.51
C LEU A 77 -24.63 -10.55 2.64
N GLU A 78 -24.17 -11.71 3.09
CA GLU A 78 -22.75 -12.04 3.12
C GLU A 78 -22.16 -12.14 1.70
N ALA A 79 -22.90 -12.75 0.76
CA ALA A 79 -22.49 -12.81 -0.64
C ALA A 79 -22.39 -11.41 -1.26
N LEU A 80 -23.30 -10.50 -0.93
CA LEU A 80 -23.26 -9.11 -1.35
C LEU A 80 -22.08 -8.35 -0.71
N GLY A 81 -21.83 -8.54 0.58
CA GLY A 81 -20.67 -7.97 1.26
C GLY A 81 -19.35 -8.43 0.64
N ARG A 82 -19.21 -9.73 0.37
CA ARG A 82 -18.06 -10.31 -0.34
C ARG A 82 -17.90 -9.75 -1.75
N PHE A 83 -19.01 -9.51 -2.45
CA PHE A 83 -18.99 -8.87 -3.76
C PHE A 83 -18.41 -7.46 -3.65
N PHE A 84 -18.94 -6.62 -2.76
CA PHE A 84 -18.43 -5.25 -2.60
C PHE A 84 -16.99 -5.20 -2.12
N ALA A 85 -16.59 -6.05 -1.17
CA ALA A 85 -15.22 -6.10 -0.68
C ALA A 85 -14.23 -6.38 -1.84
N ARG A 86 -14.55 -7.35 -2.71
CA ARG A 86 -13.71 -7.65 -3.88
C ARG A 86 -13.64 -6.50 -4.88
N GLU A 87 -14.75 -5.83 -5.14
CA GLU A 87 -14.77 -4.70 -6.06
C GLU A 87 -13.99 -3.50 -5.49
N LEU A 88 -14.15 -3.19 -4.20
CA LEU A 88 -13.38 -2.15 -3.51
C LEU A 88 -11.88 -2.47 -3.49
N TYR A 89 -11.52 -3.74 -3.27
CA TYR A 89 -10.14 -4.20 -3.31
C TYR A 89 -9.54 -4.07 -4.71
N GLY A 90 -10.31 -4.41 -5.75
CA GLY A 90 -9.92 -4.26 -7.15
C GLY A 90 -9.75 -2.81 -7.59
N LEU A 91 -10.45 -1.88 -6.92
CA LEU A 91 -10.28 -0.43 -7.08
C LEU A 91 -9.14 0.14 -6.21
N ASP A 92 -8.39 -0.71 -5.50
CA ASP A 92 -7.29 -0.33 -4.59
C ASP A 92 -7.73 0.57 -3.41
N LEU A 93 -9.02 0.55 -3.06
CA LEU A 93 -9.58 1.35 -1.98
C LEU A 93 -9.41 0.70 -0.60
N ILE A 94 -9.33 -0.63 -0.55
CA ILE A 94 -9.18 -1.41 0.69
C ILE A 94 -8.04 -2.43 0.57
N SER A 95 -7.57 -2.92 1.71
CA SER A 95 -6.37 -3.75 1.82
C SER A 95 -6.62 -5.25 2.03
N ASP A 96 -7.86 -5.66 2.31
CA ASP A 96 -8.28 -7.06 2.33
C ASP A 96 -9.72 -7.23 1.76
N VAL A 97 -10.28 -8.44 1.87
CA VAL A 97 -11.59 -8.79 1.28
C VAL A 97 -12.59 -9.34 2.31
N ASP A 98 -12.51 -8.89 3.56
CA ASP A 98 -13.50 -9.26 4.59
C ASP A 98 -14.92 -8.89 4.13
N PRO A 99 -15.87 -9.84 4.10
CA PRO A 99 -17.24 -9.57 3.64
C PRO A 99 -18.01 -8.62 4.57
N TYR A 100 -17.59 -8.44 5.82
CA TYR A 100 -18.16 -7.45 6.74
C TYR A 100 -17.58 -6.07 6.45
N LEU A 101 -18.30 -5.28 5.63
CA LEU A 101 -17.77 -4.03 5.07
C LEU A 101 -17.34 -2.98 6.09
N ASP A 102 -17.88 -3.01 7.30
CA ASP A 102 -17.50 -2.07 8.35
C ASP A 102 -16.07 -2.30 8.87
N ALA A 103 -15.50 -3.50 8.65
CA ALA A 103 -14.07 -3.75 8.86
C ALA A 103 -13.18 -2.81 8.04
N HIS A 104 -13.69 -2.30 6.91
CA HIS A 104 -12.96 -1.40 6.00
C HIS A 104 -13.23 0.07 6.26
N SER A 105 -14.19 0.42 7.13
CA SER A 105 -14.61 1.80 7.37
C SER A 105 -13.44 2.69 7.81
N GLN A 106 -12.58 2.20 8.69
CA GLN A 106 -11.41 2.96 9.18
C GLN A 106 -10.42 3.25 8.05
N GLU A 107 -10.10 2.25 7.22
CA GLU A 107 -9.21 2.43 6.06
C GLU A 107 -9.78 3.43 5.07
N LEU A 108 -11.05 3.28 4.70
CA LEU A 108 -11.73 4.15 3.74
C LEU A 108 -11.78 5.59 4.24
N LEU A 109 -12.11 5.82 5.51
CA LEU A 109 -12.13 7.15 6.11
C LEU A 109 -10.73 7.77 6.16
N TYR A 110 -9.72 6.98 6.52
CA TYR A 110 -8.33 7.44 6.54
C TYR A 110 -7.88 7.88 5.14
N LYS A 111 -8.04 7.01 4.12
CA LYS A 111 -7.69 7.34 2.74
C LYS A 111 -8.51 8.50 2.18
N ALA A 112 -9.79 8.61 2.53
CA ALA A 112 -10.65 9.73 2.14
C ALA A 112 -10.18 11.06 2.74
N SER A 113 -9.66 11.07 3.98
CA SER A 113 -9.10 12.29 4.60
C SER A 113 -7.88 12.84 3.84
N LEU A 114 -7.19 11.97 3.09
CA LEU A 114 -6.02 12.31 2.28
C LEU A 114 -6.39 12.62 0.82
N ALA A 115 -7.65 12.40 0.41
CA ALA A 115 -8.05 12.48 -0.99
C ALA A 115 -7.86 13.87 -1.62
N GLY A 116 -7.86 14.94 -0.81
CA GLY A 116 -7.61 16.31 -1.26
C GLY A 116 -6.13 16.67 -1.45
N LYS A 117 -5.19 15.86 -0.95
CA LYS A 117 -3.75 16.13 -1.04
C LYS A 117 -3.19 15.74 -2.41
N SER A 118 -2.28 16.53 -2.96
CA SER A 118 -1.51 16.17 -4.14
C SER A 118 -0.51 15.04 -3.84
N ASP A 119 -0.05 14.33 -4.88
CA ASP A 119 0.92 13.25 -4.71
C ASP A 119 2.26 13.75 -4.11
N ARG A 120 2.62 15.02 -4.36
CA ARG A 120 3.78 15.67 -3.73
C ARG A 120 3.60 15.87 -2.23
N GLU A 121 2.41 16.25 -1.80
CA GLU A 121 2.08 16.39 -0.37
C GLU A 121 2.05 15.03 0.32
N LEU A 122 1.51 14.00 -0.34
CA LEU A 122 1.55 12.62 0.18
C LEU A 122 2.98 12.11 0.32
N ALA A 123 3.82 12.28 -0.71
CA ALA A 123 5.24 11.90 -0.64
C ALA A 123 5.99 12.64 0.48
N GLN A 124 5.67 13.92 0.71
CA GLN A 124 6.23 14.70 1.80
C GLN A 124 5.79 14.16 3.17
N GLU A 125 4.52 13.82 3.32
CA GLU A 125 3.96 13.26 4.56
C GLU A 125 4.57 11.90 4.89
N ILE A 126 4.75 11.03 3.88
CA ILE A 126 5.46 9.77 4.07
C ILE A 126 6.89 10.02 4.57
N ALA A 127 7.65 10.91 3.90
CA ALA A 127 9.01 11.22 4.32
C ALA A 127 9.06 11.76 5.77
N SER A 128 8.11 12.60 6.16
CA SER A 128 8.01 13.10 7.55
C SER A 128 7.76 11.97 8.54
N LEU A 129 6.78 11.10 8.28
CA LEU A 129 6.44 9.98 9.15
C LEU A 129 7.61 8.98 9.30
N GLU A 130 8.27 8.65 8.20
CA GLU A 130 9.43 7.76 8.26
C GLU A 130 10.59 8.38 9.02
N PHE A 131 10.82 9.69 8.89
CA PHE A 131 11.87 10.37 9.65
C PHE A 131 11.57 10.38 11.15
N GLU A 132 10.33 10.65 11.54
CA GLU A 132 9.89 10.58 12.95
C GLU A 132 10.01 9.18 13.54
N ALA A 133 9.68 8.15 12.76
CA ALA A 133 9.84 6.77 13.18
C ALA A 133 11.31 6.35 13.22
N PHE A 134 12.13 6.86 12.29
CA PHE A 134 13.57 6.63 12.23
C PHE A 134 14.31 7.27 13.40
N ASP A 135 13.91 8.49 13.84
CA ASP A 135 14.48 9.17 15.01
C ASP A 135 14.35 8.34 16.30
N LYS A 136 13.32 7.49 16.36
CA LYS A 136 13.05 6.60 17.51
C LYS A 136 13.82 5.27 17.44
N VAL A 137 14.49 4.96 16.32
CA VAL A 137 15.29 3.74 16.17
C VAL A 137 16.65 3.89 16.87
N GLN A 138 16.93 2.99 17.81
CA GLN A 138 18.24 2.90 18.46
C GLN A 138 19.17 1.98 17.65
N ASN A 139 20.14 2.56 16.93
CA ASN A 139 21.19 1.80 16.26
C ASN A 139 22.37 1.53 17.21
N GLU A 140 23.02 0.37 17.11
CA GLU A 140 24.16 -0.03 17.97
C GLU A 140 25.37 0.92 17.86
N GLY A 141 25.50 1.64 16.73
CA GLY A 141 26.53 2.65 16.50
C GLY A 141 26.18 4.07 16.99
N GLY A 142 25.03 4.24 17.67
CA GLY A 142 24.49 5.56 18.03
C GLY A 142 23.65 6.18 16.91
N ARG A 143 23.37 7.48 17.03
CA ARG A 143 22.50 8.22 16.10
C ARG A 143 23.17 8.31 14.71
N ALA A 144 22.55 7.74 13.67
CA ALA A 144 23.07 7.81 12.30
C ALA A 144 23.11 9.27 11.81
N SER A 145 24.08 9.65 10.96
CA SER A 145 24.16 11.02 10.42
C SER A 145 22.86 11.44 9.72
N CYS A 146 22.20 10.51 9.02
CA CYS A 146 20.91 10.73 8.38
C CYS A 146 19.76 11.00 9.37
N GLN A 147 19.86 10.66 10.65
CA GLN A 147 18.87 11.04 11.69
C GLN A 147 19.00 12.52 12.09
N ASN A 148 20.02 13.23 11.60
CA ASN A 148 20.25 14.65 11.87
C ASN A 148 20.07 15.54 10.62
N ASP A 149 19.86 14.94 9.45
CA ASP A 149 19.79 15.65 8.17
C ASP A 149 18.44 15.40 7.49
N TRP A 150 17.45 16.16 7.95
CA TRP A 150 16.10 16.15 7.38
C TRP A 150 16.10 16.51 5.89
N ASP A 151 16.91 17.48 5.47
CA ASP A 151 16.90 17.97 4.09
C ASP A 151 17.34 16.86 3.12
N THR A 152 18.48 16.22 3.39
CA THR A 152 18.95 15.07 2.60
C THR A 152 17.98 13.89 2.68
N PHE A 153 17.49 13.54 3.87
CA PHE A 153 16.55 12.43 4.04
C PHE A 153 15.27 12.66 3.23
N SER A 154 14.70 13.86 3.32
CA SER A 154 13.46 14.22 2.64
C SER A 154 13.62 14.17 1.12
N ILE A 155 14.76 14.64 0.57
CA ILE A 155 15.05 14.56 -0.86
C ILE A 155 15.10 13.09 -1.32
N MET A 156 15.87 12.24 -0.62
CA MET A 156 16.02 10.83 -0.99
C MET A 156 14.70 10.05 -0.93
N ARG A 157 13.89 10.26 0.12
CA ARG A 157 12.61 9.55 0.24
C ARG A 157 11.57 10.08 -0.75
N LYS A 158 11.48 11.40 -0.93
CA LYS A 158 10.55 11.97 -1.92
C LYS A 158 10.93 11.59 -3.34
N SER A 159 12.21 11.52 -3.69
CA SER A 159 12.61 11.12 -5.03
C SER A 159 12.14 9.71 -5.39
N GLN A 160 12.12 8.81 -4.40
CA GLN A 160 11.49 7.50 -4.51
C GLN A 160 9.97 7.59 -4.63
N TYR A 161 9.29 8.23 -3.68
CA TYR A 161 7.82 8.24 -3.64
C TYR A 161 7.16 8.98 -4.80
N LEU A 162 7.84 9.97 -5.39
CA LEU A 162 7.31 10.66 -6.57
C LEU A 162 7.30 9.79 -7.84
N THR A 163 7.91 8.61 -7.81
CA THR A 163 7.74 7.61 -8.87
C THR A 163 6.50 6.75 -8.67
N TRP A 164 5.94 6.70 -7.46
CA TRP A 164 4.79 5.86 -7.15
C TRP A 164 3.49 6.45 -7.65
N ASN A 165 2.52 5.59 -7.94
CA ASN A 165 1.16 6.03 -8.21
C ASN A 165 0.43 6.38 -6.90
N ARG A 166 -0.69 7.09 -7.04
CA ARG A 166 -1.48 7.55 -5.90
C ARG A 166 -1.97 6.43 -4.98
N SER A 167 -2.38 5.28 -5.53
CA SER A 167 -2.86 4.14 -4.73
C SER A 167 -1.76 3.59 -3.81
N MET A 168 -0.51 3.52 -4.29
CA MET A 168 0.66 3.13 -3.49
C MET A 168 0.92 4.11 -2.34
N LEU A 169 0.89 5.43 -2.62
CA LEU A 169 1.12 6.46 -1.60
C LEU A 169 0.06 6.37 -0.48
N LEU A 170 -1.21 6.25 -0.86
CA LEU A 170 -2.32 6.13 0.09
C LEU A 170 -2.26 4.82 0.89
N GLN A 171 -1.91 3.71 0.23
CA GLN A 171 -1.78 2.42 0.89
C GLN A 171 -0.63 2.43 1.91
N TYR A 172 0.53 2.97 1.54
CA TYR A 172 1.69 3.02 2.42
C TYR A 172 1.43 3.91 3.64
N LEU A 173 0.80 5.08 3.47
CA LEU A 173 0.39 5.93 4.59
C LEU A 173 -0.57 5.20 5.54
N TYR A 174 -1.56 4.49 4.99
CA TYR A 174 -2.49 3.72 5.79
C TYR A 174 -1.81 2.56 6.54
N ASP A 175 -0.96 1.79 5.87
CA ASP A 175 -0.21 0.70 6.48
C ASP A 175 0.71 1.22 7.59
N PHE A 176 1.42 2.32 7.33
CA PHE A 176 2.30 2.95 8.30
C PHE A 176 1.51 3.39 9.54
N HIS A 177 0.40 4.10 9.35
CA HIS A 177 -0.47 4.53 10.45
C HIS A 177 -1.01 3.35 11.26
N ARG A 178 -1.56 2.34 10.58
CA ARG A 178 -2.15 1.16 11.21
C ARG A 178 -1.13 0.39 12.06
N GLU A 179 0.07 0.18 11.53
CA GLU A 179 1.12 -0.56 12.23
C GLU A 179 1.69 0.27 13.39
N TYR A 180 1.84 1.58 13.19
CA TYR A 180 2.27 2.48 14.26
C TYR A 180 1.29 2.53 15.43
N GLU A 181 -0.02 2.58 15.18
CA GLU A 181 -1.06 2.49 16.22
C GLU A 181 -1.01 1.17 17.00
N ARG A 182 -0.53 0.08 16.37
CA ARG A 182 -0.33 -1.23 16.98
C ARG A 182 1.00 -1.34 17.75
N GLY A 183 1.79 -0.26 17.81
CA GLY A 183 3.11 -0.25 18.43
C GLY A 183 4.19 -0.94 17.59
N HIS A 184 3.94 -1.15 16.30
CA HIS A 184 4.87 -1.77 15.37
C HIS A 184 5.50 -0.72 14.45
N ASN A 185 6.79 -0.47 14.62
CA ASN A 185 7.53 0.49 13.81
C ASN A 185 8.10 -0.19 12.55
N LEU A 186 7.49 0.07 11.38
CA LEU A 186 7.95 -0.50 10.11
C LEU A 186 9.39 -0.10 9.73
N ILE A 187 9.87 1.05 10.22
CA ILE A 187 11.27 1.46 9.97
C ILE A 187 12.23 0.61 10.82
N GLU A 188 11.88 0.34 12.08
CA GLU A 188 12.64 -0.57 12.94
C GLU A 188 12.68 -1.98 12.34
N GLU A 189 11.54 -2.48 11.86
CA GLU A 189 11.46 -3.79 11.18
C GLU A 189 12.36 -3.83 9.95
N LYS A 190 12.32 -2.81 9.09
CA LYS A 190 13.15 -2.73 7.88
C LYS A 190 14.63 -2.86 8.23
N TYR A 191 15.12 -2.07 9.18
CA TYR A 191 16.53 -2.12 9.59
C TYR A 191 16.88 -3.44 10.30
N GLY A 192 15.97 -3.96 11.13
CA GLY A 192 16.14 -5.27 11.75
C GLY A 192 16.25 -6.39 10.73
N ARG A 193 15.45 -6.38 9.65
CA ARG A 193 15.54 -7.36 8.55
C ARG A 193 16.86 -7.27 7.79
N MET A 194 17.42 -6.08 7.60
CA MET A 194 18.74 -5.89 6.99
C MET A 194 19.89 -6.52 7.82
N MET A 195 19.67 -6.77 9.12
CA MET A 195 20.66 -7.43 9.98
C MET A 195 20.89 -8.90 9.63
N GLU A 196 19.99 -9.53 8.86
CA GLU A 196 20.16 -10.92 8.44
C GLU A 196 21.49 -11.14 7.68
N SER A 197 21.92 -10.18 6.85
CA SER A 197 23.22 -10.23 6.16
C SER A 197 24.32 -9.42 6.83
N THR A 198 23.96 -8.33 7.53
CA THR A 198 24.93 -7.38 8.08
C THR A 198 25.37 -7.68 9.51
N ALA A 199 24.50 -8.31 10.31
CA ALA A 199 24.76 -8.72 11.70
C ALA A 199 23.93 -9.97 12.10
N PRO A 200 24.24 -11.16 11.55
CA PRO A 200 23.38 -12.35 11.66
C PRO A 200 23.09 -12.79 13.11
N GLU A 201 24.09 -12.71 14.00
CA GLU A 201 23.91 -13.07 15.42
C GLU A 201 22.87 -12.18 16.11
N ARG A 202 22.87 -10.88 15.82
CA ARG A 202 21.88 -9.92 16.35
C ARG A 202 20.51 -10.13 15.74
N TYR A 203 20.47 -10.43 14.44
CA TYR A 203 19.23 -10.76 13.77
C TYR A 203 18.53 -11.95 14.43
N GLU A 204 19.27 -13.01 14.76
CA GLU A 204 18.73 -14.18 15.47
C GLU A 204 18.10 -13.82 16.83
N GLU A 205 18.68 -12.86 17.57
CA GLU A 205 18.16 -12.38 18.85
C GLU A 205 16.83 -11.61 18.70
N MET A 206 16.65 -10.88 17.61
CA MET A 206 15.51 -9.95 17.43
C MET A 206 14.46 -10.40 16.42
N LYS A 207 14.75 -11.36 15.53
CA LYS A 207 13.84 -11.76 14.43
C LYS A 207 12.47 -12.22 14.92
N GLY A 208 12.38 -12.73 16.15
CA GLY A 208 11.12 -13.12 16.79
C GLY A 208 10.18 -11.94 17.13
N ARG A 209 10.67 -10.70 17.07
CA ARG A 209 9.87 -9.48 17.27
C ARG A 209 9.12 -9.06 16.01
N PHE A 210 9.58 -9.50 14.83
CA PHE A 210 9.00 -9.12 13.56
C PHE A 210 7.99 -10.17 13.07
N PRO A 211 6.94 -9.76 12.34
CA PRO A 211 6.05 -10.72 11.68
C PRO A 211 6.82 -11.67 10.77
N GLN A 212 6.50 -12.96 10.81
CA GLN A 212 7.15 -13.92 9.91
C GLN A 212 6.65 -13.72 8.47
N LEU A 213 7.59 -13.65 7.52
CA LEU A 213 7.24 -13.64 6.10
C LEU A 213 6.90 -15.06 5.67
N THR A 214 5.78 -15.21 4.96
CA THR A 214 5.44 -16.47 4.30
C THR A 214 6.44 -16.77 3.18
N GLU A 215 6.58 -18.03 2.82
CA GLU A 215 7.48 -18.42 1.72
C GLU A 215 7.05 -17.80 0.39
N GLU A 216 5.75 -17.68 0.15
CA GLU A 216 5.22 -16.99 -1.03
C GLU A 216 5.64 -15.53 -1.08
N LYS A 217 5.50 -14.79 0.04
CA LYS A 217 5.90 -13.39 0.13
C LYS A 217 7.41 -13.23 -0.10
N ARG A 218 8.25 -14.10 0.48
CA ARG A 218 9.70 -14.07 0.25
C ARG A 218 10.05 -14.25 -1.23
N ARG A 219 9.43 -15.21 -1.92
CA ARG A 219 9.68 -15.41 -3.36
C ARG A 219 9.30 -14.18 -4.19
N ILE A 220 8.18 -13.54 -3.88
CA ILE A 220 7.78 -12.29 -4.57
C ILE A 220 8.83 -11.19 -4.35
N ILE A 221 9.32 -11.05 -3.11
CA ILE A 221 10.37 -10.07 -2.77
C ILE A 221 11.65 -10.36 -3.57
N GLU A 222 12.11 -11.62 -3.62
CA GLU A 222 13.34 -11.96 -4.35
C GLU A 222 13.23 -11.70 -5.85
N GLU A 223 12.08 -11.99 -6.49
CA GLU A 223 11.86 -11.67 -7.90
C GLU A 223 11.91 -10.15 -8.16
N ILE A 224 11.28 -9.36 -7.29
CA ILE A 224 11.32 -7.89 -7.37
C ILE A 224 12.75 -7.38 -7.17
N CYS A 225 13.48 -7.91 -6.19
CA CYS A 225 14.88 -7.56 -5.93
C CYS A 225 15.76 -7.88 -7.14
N GLY A 226 15.61 -9.06 -7.76
CA GLY A 226 16.37 -9.44 -8.93
C GLY A 226 16.20 -8.47 -10.11
N LEU A 227 14.97 -8.03 -10.39
CA LEU A 227 14.70 -7.03 -11.42
C LEU A 227 15.33 -5.68 -11.10
N GLN A 228 15.18 -5.20 -9.86
CA GLN A 228 15.70 -3.90 -9.46
C GLN A 228 17.22 -3.84 -9.35
N VAL A 229 17.87 -4.94 -8.93
CA VAL A 229 19.32 -5.08 -8.95
C VAL A 229 19.83 -4.92 -10.39
N LYS A 230 19.24 -5.63 -11.34
CA LYS A 230 19.63 -5.51 -12.76
C LYS A 230 19.46 -4.07 -13.27
N TRP A 231 18.35 -3.42 -12.94
CA TRP A 231 18.14 -2.02 -13.31
C TRP A 231 19.15 -1.07 -12.66
N MET A 232 19.57 -1.34 -11.43
CA MET A 232 20.61 -0.57 -10.77
C MET A 232 21.98 -0.80 -11.43
N GLU A 233 22.29 -2.02 -11.87
CA GLU A 233 23.50 -2.32 -12.67
C GLU A 233 23.47 -1.57 -14.01
N ASP A 234 22.36 -1.62 -14.73
CA ASP A 234 22.17 -0.91 -16.00
C ASP A 234 22.32 0.61 -15.82
N PHE A 235 21.81 1.15 -14.71
CA PHE A 235 21.98 2.56 -14.34
C PHE A 235 23.45 2.88 -14.05
N ALA A 236 24.13 2.04 -13.24
CA ALA A 236 25.53 2.24 -12.88
C ALA A 236 26.48 2.16 -14.08
N ALA A 237 26.16 1.33 -15.07
CA ALA A 237 26.92 1.25 -16.31
C ALA A 237 26.81 2.55 -17.14
N GLN A 238 25.66 3.23 -17.09
CA GLN A 238 25.41 4.47 -17.83
C GLN A 238 25.92 5.72 -17.09
N TYR A 239 25.77 5.75 -15.76
CA TYR A 239 26.12 6.88 -14.89
C TYR A 239 27.07 6.45 -13.74
N PRO A 240 28.32 6.07 -14.05
CA PRO A 240 29.23 5.46 -13.07
C PRO A 240 29.65 6.40 -11.94
N ALA A 241 29.74 7.72 -12.16
CA ALA A 241 30.10 8.65 -11.07
C ALA A 241 28.94 8.87 -10.11
N LEU A 242 27.70 8.98 -10.60
CA LEU A 242 26.51 9.03 -9.76
C LEU A 242 26.32 7.73 -8.98
N ALA A 243 26.47 6.58 -9.64
CA ALA A 243 26.38 5.29 -8.97
C ALA A 243 27.52 5.03 -7.99
N GLY A 244 28.73 5.55 -8.25
CA GLY A 244 29.87 5.44 -7.34
C GLY A 244 29.68 6.13 -5.99
N ASN A 245 28.79 7.12 -5.91
CA ASN A 245 28.38 7.76 -4.65
C ASN A 245 27.20 7.04 -3.96
N ALA A 246 26.62 6.03 -4.61
CA ALA A 246 25.54 5.23 -4.05
C ALA A 246 26.08 4.03 -3.26
N ARG A 247 25.18 3.23 -2.68
CA ARG A 247 25.52 1.97 -2.01
C ARG A 247 26.02 0.94 -3.02
N ASN A 248 26.81 -0.01 -2.53
CA ASN A 248 27.10 -1.25 -3.27
C ASN A 248 25.78 -1.91 -3.70
N ILE A 249 25.80 -2.63 -4.82
CA ILE A 249 24.56 -3.13 -5.41
C ILE A 249 24.13 -4.44 -4.71
N HIS A 250 25.05 -5.37 -4.47
CA HIS A 250 24.69 -6.73 -4.08
C HIS A 250 24.87 -7.04 -2.60
N THR A 251 24.02 -7.93 -2.08
CA THR A 251 24.10 -8.43 -0.70
C THR A 251 25.43 -9.10 -0.37
N ARG A 252 26.11 -9.73 -1.35
CA ARG A 252 27.46 -10.33 -1.14
C ARG A 252 28.55 -9.31 -0.79
N GLU A 253 28.28 -8.02 -1.01
CA GLU A 253 29.18 -6.91 -0.71
C GLU A 253 28.86 -6.25 0.65
N ASP A 254 27.86 -6.78 1.37
CA ASP A 254 27.46 -6.29 2.68
C ASP A 254 28.57 -6.47 3.71
N THR A 255 28.64 -5.49 4.60
CA THR A 255 29.42 -5.55 5.83
C THR A 255 28.59 -4.98 6.97
N ALA A 256 29.05 -5.13 8.21
CA ALA A 256 28.39 -4.54 9.39
C ALA A 256 28.24 -3.00 9.30
N PHE A 257 29.02 -2.33 8.46
CA PHE A 257 29.04 -0.87 8.32
C PHE A 257 28.55 -0.36 6.96
N ASN A 258 28.36 -1.25 5.98
CA ASN A 258 27.93 -0.90 4.64
C ASN A 258 26.90 -1.92 4.16
N THR A 259 25.65 -1.47 4.04
CA THR A 259 24.56 -2.28 3.51
C THR A 259 24.31 -1.93 2.05
N SER A 260 24.21 -2.96 1.22
CA SER A 260 23.91 -2.85 -0.20
C SER A 260 22.49 -2.37 -0.50
N TYR A 261 22.28 -1.91 -1.73
CA TYR A 261 20.98 -1.60 -2.30
C TYR A 261 20.03 -2.81 -2.24
N GLU A 262 20.51 -3.99 -2.65
CA GLU A 262 19.72 -5.22 -2.64
C GLU A 262 19.20 -5.57 -1.23
N THR A 263 20.06 -5.53 -0.22
CA THR A 263 19.66 -5.81 1.18
C THR A 263 18.71 -4.76 1.72
N TYR A 264 18.94 -3.47 1.40
CA TYR A 264 18.06 -2.38 1.80
C TYR A 264 16.65 -2.53 1.20
N LEU A 265 16.59 -2.84 -0.10
CA LEU A 265 15.34 -3.08 -0.82
C LEU A 265 14.60 -4.28 -0.24
N ARG A 266 15.29 -5.41 0.00
CA ARG A 266 14.70 -6.60 0.62
C ARG A 266 14.12 -6.31 2.00
N GLY A 267 14.86 -5.55 2.82
CA GLY A 267 14.39 -5.10 4.13
C GLY A 267 13.11 -4.26 4.02
N GLU A 268 13.07 -3.30 3.09
CA GLU A 268 11.91 -2.44 2.85
C GLU A 268 10.69 -3.23 2.35
N LEU A 269 10.85 -4.09 1.35
CA LEU A 269 9.74 -4.90 0.82
C LEU A 269 9.21 -5.91 1.85
N GLY A 270 10.07 -6.34 2.79
CA GLY A 270 9.68 -7.20 3.90
C GLY A 270 8.60 -6.59 4.81
N THR A 271 8.58 -5.26 4.94
CA THR A 271 7.65 -4.57 5.85
C THR A 271 6.30 -4.23 5.20
N TYR A 272 6.21 -4.34 3.87
CA TYR A 272 4.98 -4.01 3.15
C TYR A 272 3.85 -4.97 3.50
N SER A 273 2.62 -4.46 3.64
CA SER A 273 1.43 -5.33 3.69
C SER A 273 1.30 -6.13 2.38
N ASP A 274 0.49 -7.19 2.39
CA ASP A 274 0.24 -7.96 1.16
C ASP A 274 -0.35 -7.08 0.05
N LYS A 275 -1.22 -6.12 0.40
CA LYS A 275 -1.77 -5.16 -0.57
C LYS A 275 -0.71 -4.21 -1.11
N MET A 276 0.16 -3.68 -0.25
CA MET A 276 1.22 -2.78 -0.69
C MET A 276 2.25 -3.52 -1.57
N LEU A 277 2.56 -4.77 -1.25
CA LEU A 277 3.45 -5.61 -2.07
C LEU A 277 2.81 -5.95 -3.43
N GLU A 278 1.50 -6.20 -3.50
CA GLU A 278 0.78 -6.37 -4.76
C GLU A 278 0.85 -5.11 -5.63
N LEU A 279 0.57 -3.94 -5.04
CA LEU A 279 0.66 -2.64 -5.72
C LEU A 279 2.08 -2.39 -6.24
N TYR A 280 3.09 -2.67 -5.43
CA TYR A 280 4.48 -2.54 -5.80
C TYR A 280 4.88 -3.53 -6.92
N GLY A 281 4.43 -4.78 -6.84
CA GLY A 281 4.64 -5.76 -7.91
C GLY A 281 4.04 -5.31 -9.25
N ARG A 282 2.81 -4.76 -9.25
CA ARG A 282 2.20 -4.17 -10.45
C ARG A 282 3.03 -3.00 -10.99
N TYR A 283 3.51 -2.12 -10.11
CA TYR A 283 4.39 -1.01 -10.46
C TYR A 283 5.67 -1.49 -11.17
N ILE A 284 6.37 -2.48 -10.61
CA ILE A 284 7.59 -3.06 -11.19
C ILE A 284 7.31 -3.70 -12.56
N VAL A 285 6.21 -4.45 -12.70
CA VAL A 285 5.83 -5.07 -13.98
C VAL A 285 5.53 -4.03 -15.05
N THR A 286 4.91 -2.90 -14.69
CA THR A 286 4.65 -1.80 -15.63
C THR A 286 5.98 -1.23 -16.17
N TYR A 287 6.94 -0.93 -15.31
CA TYR A 287 8.27 -0.48 -15.74
C TYR A 287 8.94 -1.49 -16.69
N ALA A 288 8.90 -2.77 -16.34
CA ALA A 288 9.48 -3.83 -17.18
C ALA A 288 8.82 -3.90 -18.57
N ARG A 289 7.49 -3.73 -18.65
CA ARG A 289 6.74 -3.75 -19.92
C ARG A 289 7.00 -2.53 -20.78
N GLU A 290 7.18 -1.37 -20.16
CA GLU A 290 7.44 -0.10 -20.84
C GLU A 290 8.93 0.06 -21.22
N GLY A 291 9.80 -0.86 -20.81
CA GLY A 291 11.24 -0.75 -20.99
C GLY A 291 11.88 0.34 -20.14
N GLY A 292 11.21 0.74 -19.06
CA GLY A 292 11.67 1.75 -18.12
C GLY A 292 12.65 1.21 -17.07
N ASN A 293 13.22 2.12 -16.30
CA ASN A 293 14.11 1.81 -15.17
C ASN A 293 13.79 2.75 -13.99
N PRO A 294 13.23 2.25 -12.88
CA PRO A 294 12.87 3.09 -11.75
C PRO A 294 14.10 3.73 -11.09
N ALA A 295 15.29 3.10 -11.10
CA ALA A 295 16.50 3.70 -10.55
C ALA A 295 16.88 5.00 -11.29
N HIS A 296 16.69 5.03 -12.61
CA HIS A 296 16.90 6.23 -13.42
C HIS A 296 15.94 7.35 -13.03
N ASP A 297 14.65 7.04 -12.85
CA ASP A 297 13.63 8.03 -12.51
C ASP A 297 13.79 8.58 -11.08
N ILE A 298 14.13 7.71 -10.13
CA ILE A 298 14.46 8.10 -8.75
C ILE A 298 15.69 8.99 -8.73
N MET A 299 16.75 8.64 -9.47
CA MET A 299 17.95 9.46 -9.52
C MET A 299 17.69 10.80 -10.21
N ARG A 300 16.90 10.83 -11.29
CA ARG A 300 16.49 12.07 -11.97
C ARG A 300 15.78 13.00 -10.99
N ASN A 301 14.79 12.49 -10.25
CA ASN A 301 14.10 13.26 -9.22
C ASN A 301 15.07 13.80 -8.16
N SER A 302 16.06 12.99 -7.76
CA SER A 302 17.06 13.38 -6.76
C SER A 302 17.94 14.51 -7.26
N VAL A 303 18.51 14.40 -8.47
CA VAL A 303 19.40 15.43 -9.02
C VAL A 303 18.67 16.76 -9.29
N GLU A 304 17.41 16.70 -9.74
CA GLU A 304 16.56 17.88 -9.91
C GLU A 304 16.31 18.60 -8.58
N MET A 305 16.04 17.86 -7.50
CA MET A 305 15.88 18.45 -6.16
C MET A 305 17.17 19.04 -5.60
N TYR A 306 18.34 18.50 -5.98
CA TYR A 306 19.64 19.08 -5.67
C TYR A 306 20.03 20.25 -6.60
N GLY A 307 19.17 20.61 -7.57
CA GLY A 307 19.33 21.79 -8.42
C GLY A 307 20.07 21.55 -9.73
N TYR A 308 20.38 20.30 -10.09
CA TYR A 308 20.93 19.96 -11.41
C TYR A 308 19.80 19.94 -12.46
N GLY A 309 20.11 20.32 -13.70
CA GLY A 309 19.14 20.30 -14.80
C GLY A 309 18.98 18.93 -15.48
N SER A 310 19.90 17.98 -15.25
CA SER A 310 19.87 16.63 -15.84
C SER A 310 20.80 15.65 -15.13
N LEU A 311 20.61 14.35 -15.37
CA LEU A 311 21.54 13.30 -14.93
C LEU A 311 22.93 13.48 -15.56
N GLU A 312 23.01 13.88 -16.83
CA GLU A 312 24.27 14.11 -17.54
C GLU A 312 25.07 15.27 -16.95
N GLU A 313 24.38 16.32 -16.51
CA GLU A 313 25.00 17.45 -15.82
C GLU A 313 25.55 17.02 -14.46
N ALA A 314 24.74 16.31 -13.67
CA ALA A 314 25.13 15.82 -12.35
C ALA A 314 26.32 14.84 -12.44
N GLU A 315 26.28 13.89 -13.39
CA GLU A 315 27.37 12.94 -13.66
C GLU A 315 28.70 13.63 -14.02
N LYS A 316 28.65 14.74 -14.77
CA LYS A 316 29.85 15.55 -15.06
C LYS A 316 30.30 16.38 -13.87
N GLY A 317 29.36 16.86 -13.06
CA GLY A 317 29.62 17.64 -11.84
C GLY A 317 30.37 16.82 -10.80
N VAL A 318 29.92 15.58 -10.54
CA VAL A 318 30.56 14.65 -9.60
C VAL A 318 31.98 14.29 -10.05
N LYS A 319 32.23 14.14 -11.35
CA LYS A 319 33.59 13.87 -11.87
C LYS A 319 34.60 15.02 -11.65
N ARG A 320 34.13 16.21 -11.27
CA ARG A 320 34.97 17.41 -11.09
C ARG A 320 35.23 17.78 -9.63
N GLY A 321 34.55 17.14 -8.68
CA GLY A 321 34.75 17.28 -7.23
C GLY A 321 35.72 16.24 -6.71
#